data_AF-A0A9D6KIP6-F1
#
_entry.id   AF-A0A9D6KIP6-F1
#
_cell.length_a   1.000
_cell.length_b   1.000
_cell.length_c   1.000
_cell.angle_alpha   90.00
_cell.angle_beta   90.00
_cell.angle_gamma   90.00
#
_symmetry.space_group_name_H-M   'P 1'
#
loop_
_entity.id
_entity.type
_entity.pdbx_description
1 polymer ?
#
loop_
_entity_poly.entity_id
_entity_poly.type
_entity_poly.pdbx_seq_one_letter_code
_entity_poly.pdbx_strand_id
1 'polypeptide(L)' 'MAAARVPVEIEAKLLVPSEVALDLIARLDHLGSYRLRPRRAARLHSLYLDTPKLTLAHHRVALRLRRRDGVGR' A
#
# COMPACT_ATOMS: atom_id res chain seq x y z
N MET A 1 -8.93 -14.10 25.51
CA MET A 1 -8.70 -13.92 24.06
C MET A 1 -7.21 -13.94 23.82
N ALA A 2 -6.70 -14.86 22.99
CA ALA A 2 -5.29 -14.82 22.60
C ALA A 2 -5.04 -13.56 21.75
N ALA A 3 -4.02 -12.77 22.08
CA ALA A 3 -3.64 -11.62 21.26
C ALA A 3 -3.18 -12.13 19.89
N ALA A 4 -3.89 -11.76 18.83
CA ALA A 4 -3.47 -12.07 17.47
C ALA A 4 -2.11 -11.43 17.21
N ARG A 5 -1.15 -12.20 16.71
CA ARG A 5 0.17 -11.71 16.35
C ARG A 5 0.02 -10.70 15.21
N VAL A 6 0.45 -9.46 15.44
CA VAL A 6 0.46 -8.43 14.40
C VAL A 6 1.54 -8.79 13.37
N PRO A 7 1.20 -8.95 12.08
CA PRO A 7 2.20 -9.23 11.06
C PRO A 7 3.15 -8.04 10.87
N VAL A 8 4.43 -8.33 10.67
CA VAL A 8 5.44 -7.31 10.37
C VAL A 8 5.45 -7.06 8.85
N GLU A 9 5.30 -5.81 8.45
CA GLU A 9 5.45 -5.35 7.08
C GLU A 9 6.81 -4.63 6.92
N ILE A 10 7.53 -4.95 5.85
CA ILE A 10 8.76 -4.25 5.45
C ILE A 10 8.50 -3.66 4.07
N GLU A 11 8.62 -2.34 3.93
CA GLU A 11 8.34 -1.61 2.69
C GLU A 11 9.46 -0.60 2.41
N ALA A 12 9.86 -0.48 1.14
CA ALA A 12 10.70 0.61 0.65
C ALA A 12 9.87 1.50 -0.29
N LYS A 13 9.81 2.81 0.00
CA LYS A 13 9.06 3.79 -0.79
C LYS A 13 10.01 4.61 -1.65
N LEU A 14 9.67 4.75 -2.93
CA LEU A 14 10.40 5.55 -3.91
C LEU A 14 9.45 6.59 -4.52
N LEU A 15 9.97 7.78 -4.78
CA LEU A 15 9.25 8.79 -5.55
C LEU A 15 9.44 8.51 -7.04
N VAL A 16 8.33 8.58 -7.79
CA VAL A 16 8.32 8.37 -9.24
C VAL A 16 7.92 9.68 -9.91
N PRO A 17 8.64 10.14 -10.96
CA PRO A 17 8.46 11.48 -11.51
C PRO A 17 7.21 11.64 -12.39
N SER A 18 6.58 10.54 -12.84
CA SER A 18 5.42 10.58 -13.71
C SER A 18 4.55 9.32 -13.59
N GLU A 19 3.28 9.44 -13.98
CA GLU A 19 2.34 8.31 -14.06
C GLU A 19 2.77 7.26 -15.08
N VAL A 20 3.37 7.69 -16.20
CA VAL A 20 3.93 6.79 -17.22
C VAL A 20 5.03 5.89 -16.63
N ALA A 21 5.92 6.46 -15.81
CA ALA A 21 6.95 5.67 -15.15
C ALA A 21 6.35 4.68 -14.13
N LEU A 22 5.29 5.06 -13.43
CA LEU A 22 4.59 4.17 -12.51
C LEU A 22 3.95 2.98 -13.25
N ASP A 23 3.33 3.21 -14.40
CA ASP A 23 2.76 2.17 -15.25
C ASP A 23 3.81 1.21 -15.79
N LEU A 24 4.99 1.71 -16.17
CA LEU A 24 6.12 0.88 -16.59
C LEU A 24 6.62 0.00 -15.45
N ILE A 25 6.77 0.56 -14.25
CA ILE A 25 7.17 -0.19 -13.04
C ILE A 25 6.16 -1.29 -12.72
N ALA A 26 4.86 -0.99 -12.80
CA ALA A 26 3.79 -1.95 -12.49
C ALA A 26 3.79 -3.18 -13.43
N ARG A 27 4.32 -3.02 -14.65
CA ARG A 27 4.44 -4.06 -15.67
C ARG A 27 5.73 -4.87 -15.59
N LEU A 28 6.69 -4.49 -14.74
CA LEU A 28 7.93 -5.25 -14.58
C LEU A 28 7.63 -6.68 -14.11
N ASP A 29 8.24 -7.65 -14.78
CA ASP A 29 8.21 -9.05 -14.41
C ASP A 29 9.52 -9.51 -13.74
N HIS A 30 10.55 -8.66 -13.73
CA HIS A 30 11.83 -8.88 -13.07
C HIS A 30 12.36 -7.59 -12.42
N LEU A 31 13.05 -7.73 -11.29
CA LEU A 31 13.86 -6.70 -10.66
C LEU A 31 15.19 -7.33 -10.22
N GLY A 32 16.25 -7.15 -11.01
CA GLY A 32 17.48 -7.91 -10.82
C GLY A 32 17.22 -9.41 -10.96
N SER A 33 17.62 -10.20 -9.96
CA SER A 33 17.38 -11.65 -9.93
C SER A 33 15.98 -12.04 -9.41
N TYR A 34 15.17 -11.08 -8.99
CA TYR A 34 13.85 -11.35 -8.42
C TYR A 34 12.77 -11.37 -9.50
N ARG A 35 12.01 -12.46 -9.59
CA ARG A 35 10.83 -12.56 -10.46
C ARG A 35 9.63 -11.90 -9.78
N LEU A 36 9.00 -10.97 -10.48
CA LEU A 36 7.81 -10.26 -10.06
C LEU A 36 6.56 -10.88 -10.66
N ARG A 37 5.40 -10.57 -10.06
CA ARG A 37 4.09 -10.81 -10.68
C ARG A 37 3.56 -9.46 -11.13
N PRO A 38 3.58 -9.15 -12.44
CA PRO A 38 3.07 -7.89 -12.94
C PRO A 38 1.65 -7.65 -12.46
N ARG A 39 1.37 -6.43 -12.01
CA ARG A 39 0.02 -6.00 -11.64
C ARG A 39 -0.32 -4.78 -12.46
N ARG A 40 -1.60 -4.58 -12.75
CA ARG A 40 -2.04 -3.31 -13.32
C ARG A 40 -2.04 -2.25 -12.22
N ALA A 41 -1.76 -1.01 -12.59
CA ALA A 41 -2.04 0.13 -11.73
C ALA A 41 -3.51 0.04 -11.28
N ALA A 42 -3.73 0.26 -9.99
CA ALA A 42 -5.04 0.24 -9.38
C ALA A 42 -5.24 1.53 -8.60
N ARG A 43 -6.44 2.10 -8.71
CA ARG A 43 -6.76 3.30 -7.96
C ARG A 43 -7.20 2.88 -6.55
N LEU A 44 -6.45 3.33 -5.55
CA LEU A 44 -6.72 3.03 -4.15
C LEU A 44 -7.28 4.28 -3.47
N HIS A 45 -8.48 4.15 -2.91
CA HIS A 45 -9.11 5.18 -2.10
C HIS A 45 -8.98 4.78 -0.64
N SER A 46 -8.39 5.62 0.20
CA SER A 46 -8.24 5.36 1.63
C SER A 46 -8.92 6.46 2.44
N LEU A 47 -9.77 6.06 3.37
CA LEU A 47 -10.31 6.91 4.43
C LEU A 47 -9.55 6.61 5.72
N TYR A 48 -8.86 7.61 6.26
CA TYR A 48 -8.16 7.51 7.53
C TYR A 48 -9.11 7.90 8.66
N LEU A 49 -9.09 7.10 9.72
CA LEU A 49 -9.95 7.28 10.87
C LEU A 49 -9.05 7.52 12.08
N ASP A 50 -9.40 8.55 12.86
CA ASP A 50 -8.81 8.80 14.17
C ASP A 50 -9.90 9.40 15.08
N THR A 51 -9.61 9.47 16.36
CA THR A 51 -10.37 10.25 17.33
C THR A 51 -10.20 11.76 17.06
N PRO A 52 -11.12 12.62 17.55
CA PRO A 52 -10.93 14.08 17.50
C PRO A 52 -9.63 14.59 18.15
N LYS A 53 -9.04 13.79 19.07
CA LYS A 53 -7.79 14.10 19.77
C LYS A 53 -6.53 13.54 19.09
N LEU A 54 -6.67 12.94 17.90
CA LEU A 54 -5.55 12.34 17.14
C LEU A 54 -4.79 11.25 17.92
N THR A 55 -5.50 10.51 18.77
CA THR A 55 -4.94 9.48 19.65
C THR A 55 -4.10 8.46 18.86
N LEU A 56 -4.58 7.96 17.72
CA LEU A 56 -3.85 6.95 16.96
C LEU A 56 -2.55 7.53 16.39
N ALA A 57 -2.62 8.72 15.81
CA ALA A 57 -1.46 9.42 15.27
C ALA A 57 -0.38 9.68 16.33
N HIS A 58 -0.76 10.09 17.55
CA HIS A 58 0.20 10.27 18.65
C HIS A 58 0.94 8.97 19.03
N HIS A 59 0.27 7.82 18.87
CA HIS A 59 0.89 6.50 19.05
C HIS A 59 1.55 5.96 17.77
N ARG A 60 1.66 6.77 16.70
CA ARG A 60 2.20 6.38 15.39
C ARG A 60 1.46 5.19 14.78
N VAL A 61 0.15 5.10 15.04
CA VAL A 61 -0.76 4.11 14.48
C VAL A 61 -1.68 4.80 13.48
N ALA A 62 -1.94 4.15 12.35
CA ALA A 62 -2.92 4.61 11.37
C ALA A 62 -4.00 3.55 11.17
N LEU A 63 -5.27 3.93 11.35
CA LEU A 63 -6.42 3.11 10.98
C LEU A 63 -6.99 3.64 9.66
N ARG A 64 -7.23 2.73 8.70
CA ARG A 64 -7.81 3.09 7.41
C ARG A 64 -8.81 2.07 6.90
N LEU A 65 -9.87 2.57 6.27
CA LEU A 65 -10.72 1.81 5.37
C LEU A 65 -10.23 2.05 3.94
N ARG A 66 -9.99 0.97 3.17
CA ARG A 66 -9.46 1.07 1.81
C ARG A 66 -10.40 0.42 0.81
N ARG A 67 -10.78 1.18 -0.23
CA ARG A 67 -11.46 0.69 -1.42
C ARG A 67 -10.46 0.63 -2.59
N ARG A 68 -10.57 -0.43 -3.39
CA ARG A 68 -9.80 -0.60 -4.63
C ARG A 68 -10.76 -0.48 -5.80
N ASP A 69 -10.53 0.50 -6.67
CA ASP A 69 -11.29 0.72 -7.88
C ASP A 69 -10.48 0.20 -9.08
N GLY A 70 -11.09 -0.66 -9.91
CA GLY A 70 -10.45 -1.36 -11.04
C GLY A 70 -10.38 -2.87 -10.86
N VAL A 71 -10.63 -3.60 -11.96
CA VAL A 71 -10.98 -5.03 -12.05
C VAL A 71 -10.13 -5.94 -11.15
N GLY A 72 -10.81 -6.62 -10.24
CA GLY A 72 -10.31 -7.82 -9.60
C GLY A 72 -10.12 -8.93 -10.63
N ARG A 73 -8.91 -9.46 -10.70
CA ARG A 73 -8.65 -10.90 -10.59
C ARG A 73 -7.54 -11.07 -9.56
#